data_AF-A0A8S2XH11-F1
#
_entry.id   AF-A0A8S2XH11-F1
#
_cell.length_a   1.000
_cell.length_b   1.000
_cell.length_c   1.000
_cell.angle_alpha   90.00
_cell.angle_beta   90.00
_cell.angle_gamma   90.00
#
_symmetry.space_group_name_H-M   'P 1'
#
loop_
_entity.id
_entity.type
_entity.pdbx_description
1 polymer ?
#
loop_
_entity_poly.entity_id
_entity_poly.type
_entity_poly.pdbx_seq_one_letter_code
_entity_poly.pdbx_strand_id
1 'polypeptide(L)' 'TEREQCKAIDYVFYSPKGFTPKAILQLPSKDDIGPNALPSINYSSDHLALEVVLNIEQ' A
#
# COMPACT_ATOMS: atom_id res chain seq x y z
N THR A 1 25.71 6.36 -5.53
CA THR A 1 24.88 7.42 -4.92
C THR A 1 23.46 6.92 -4.94
N GLU A 2 22.95 6.47 -3.80
CA GLU A 2 21.57 5.99 -3.72
C GLU A 2 20.65 7.21 -3.75
N ARG A 3 19.81 7.28 -4.79
CA ARG A 3 18.75 8.29 -4.92
C ARG A 3 17.49 7.76 -4.24
N GLU A 4 16.59 8.66 -3.87
CA GLU A 4 15.22 8.33 -3.48
C GLU A 4 14.58 7.37 -4.49
N GLN A 5 13.90 6.33 -4.00
CA GLN A 5 13.27 5.32 -4.84
C GLN A 5 11.79 5.18 -4.48
N CYS A 6 10.95 5.17 -5.50
CA CYS A 6 9.53 4.87 -5.39
C CYS A 6 9.23 3.68 -6.31
N LYS A 7 8.91 2.52 -5.72
CA LYS A 7 8.70 1.25 -6.45
C LYS A 7 7.56 0.46 -5.81
N ALA A 8 6.81 -0.27 -6.63
CA ALA A 8 5.86 -1.26 -6.16
C ALA A 8 6.60 -2.56 -5.83
N ILE A 9 6.86 -2.78 -4.54
CA ILE A 9 7.57 -3.97 -4.04
C ILE A 9 6.77 -4.77 -3.02
N ASP A 10 5.66 -4.22 -2.53
CA ASP A 10 4.72 -4.89 -1.62
C ASP A 10 3.48 -5.36 -2.39
N TYR A 11 2.98 -6.54 -2.03
CA TYR A 11 1.84 -7.18 -2.69
C TYR A 11 1.00 -7.97 -1.68
N VAL A 12 -0.32 -7.94 -1.85
CA VAL A 12 -1.24 -8.87 -1.16
C VAL A 12 -1.74 -9.91 -2.15
N PHE A 13 -1.28 -11.15 -1.99
CA PHE A 13 -1.72 -12.28 -2.81
C PHE A 13 -2.91 -12.98 -2.18
N TYR A 14 -3.88 -13.43 -3.00
CA TYR A 14 -5.04 -14.18 -2.55
C TYR A 14 -5.44 -15.26 -3.58
N SER A 15 -6.17 -16.29 -3.13
CA SER A 15 -6.75 -17.30 -4.03
C SER A 15 -8.02 -16.73 -4.67
N PRO A 16 -8.10 -16.62 -6.02
CA PRO A 16 -9.33 -16.17 -6.68
C PRO A 16 -10.46 -17.20 -6.57
N LYS A 17 -10.17 -18.43 -6.13
CA LYS A 17 -11.18 -19.44 -5.80
C LYS A 17 -11.51 -19.29 -4.32
N GLY A 18 -12.70 -18.74 -4.02
CA GLY A 18 -13.20 -18.59 -2.66
C GLY A 18 -12.93 -17.23 -2.01
N PHE A 19 -12.20 -16.33 -2.66
CA PHE A 19 -11.99 -14.96 -2.16
C PHE A 19 -12.13 -13.92 -3.25
N THR A 20 -12.85 -12.84 -2.95
CA THR A 20 -12.96 -11.68 -3.84
C THR A 20 -12.70 -10.37 -3.08
N PRO A 21 -11.92 -9.43 -3.63
CA PRO A 21 -11.70 -8.12 -3.00
C PRO A 21 -13.01 -7.33 -2.90
N LYS A 22 -13.39 -6.98 -1.67
CA LYS A 22 -14.55 -6.13 -1.37
C LYS A 22 -14.17 -4.66 -1.31
N ALA A 23 -13.03 -4.35 -0.68
CA ALA A 23 -12.52 -3.00 -0.51
C ALA A 23 -10.99 -3.03 -0.46
N ILE A 24 -10.38 -1.95 -0.94
CA ILE A 24 -8.92 -1.77 -0.96
C ILE A 24 -8.64 -0.39 -0.35
N LEU A 25 -7.63 -0.31 0.51
CA LEU A 25 -7.15 0.96 1.03
C LEU A 25 -6.50 1.76 -0.11
N GLN A 26 -6.98 2.98 -0.32
CA GLN A 26 -6.40 3.88 -1.31
C GLN A 26 -5.07 4.44 -0.80
N LEU A 27 -4.05 4.37 -1.66
CA LEU A 27 -2.75 4.93 -1.35
C LEU A 27 -2.81 6.48 -1.33
N PRO A 28 -2.02 7.13 -0.45
CA PRO A 28 -1.88 8.58 -0.46
C PRO A 28 -1.30 9.07 -1.79
N SER A 29 -1.71 10.26 -2.22
CA SER A 29 -1.10 10.94 -3.37
C SER A 29 0.29 11.46 -3.02
N LYS A 30 1.05 11.92 -4.04
CA LYS A 30 2.33 12.58 -3.81
C LYS A 30 2.20 13.83 -2.96
N ASP A 31 1.09 14.56 -3.11
CA ASP A 31 0.84 15.78 -2.33
C ASP A 31 0.55 15.45 -0.86
N ASP A 32 -0.13 14.32 -0.60
CA ASP A 32 -0.37 13.82 0.77
C ASP A 32 0.93 13.34 1.46
N ILE A 33 1.86 12.73 0.70
CA ILE A 33 3.17 12.30 1.20
C ILE A 33 4.08 13.50 1.47
N GLY A 34 4.01 14.52 0.61
CA GLY A 34 4.83 15.71 0.68
C GLY A 34 6.26 15.52 0.11
N PRO A 35 7.04 16.61 0.06
CA PRO A 35 8.31 16.65 -0.68
C PRO A 35 9.47 15.90 -0.03
N ASN A 36 9.32 15.51 1.25
CA ASN A 36 10.37 14.85 2.02
C ASN A 36 10.26 13.32 1.99
N ALA A 37 9.34 12.79 1.19
CA ALA A 37 9.06 11.36 1.07
C ALA A 37 8.73 10.70 2.42
N LEU A 38 8.92 9.39 2.49
CA LEU A 38 8.74 8.58 3.69
C LEU A 38 10.09 8.04 4.18
N PRO A 39 10.24 7.78 5.49
CA PRO A 39 9.28 8.04 6.55
C PRO A 39 9.16 9.53 6.87
N SER A 40 8.11 9.93 7.58
CA SER A 40 7.88 11.30 8.03
C SER A 40 7.36 11.35 9.47
N ILE A 41 7.24 12.55 10.05
CA ILE A 41 6.66 12.73 11.40
C ILE A 41 5.23 12.19 11.50
N ASN A 42 4.50 12.17 10.38
CA ASN A 42 3.11 11.71 10.32
C ASN A 42 2.99 10.25 9.88
N TYR A 43 4.08 9.61 9.44
CA TYR A 43 4.04 8.23 8.96
C TYR A 43 5.39 7.53 9.17
N SER A 44 5.40 6.51 10.02
CA SER A 44 6.62 5.98 10.65
C SER A 44 7.43 4.99 9.80
N SER A 45 7.00 4.63 8.60
CA SER A 45 7.69 3.69 7.70
C SER A 45 7.93 4.32 6.33
N ASP A 46 8.96 3.88 5.64
CA ASP A 46 9.26 4.17 4.23
C ASP A 46 8.35 3.38 3.24
N HIS A 47 7.63 2.37 3.72
CA HIS A 47 6.67 1.59 2.94
C HIS A 47 5.22 1.98 3.25
N LEU A 48 4.40 2.08 2.21
CA LEU A 48 2.96 2.29 2.36
C LEU A 48 2.26 0.98 2.71
N ALA A 49 1.41 1.00 3.73
CA ALA A 49 0.63 -0.17 4.12
C ALA A 49 -0.38 -0.54 3.02
N LEU A 50 -0.45 -1.83 2.70
CA LEU A 50 -1.47 -2.39 1.82
C LEU A 50 -2.53 -3.10 2.68
N GLU A 51 -3.79 -2.71 2.51
CA GLU A 51 -4.91 -3.32 3.20
C GLU A 51 -6.02 -3.65 2.20
N VAL A 52 -6.58 -4.85 2.33
CA VAL A 52 -7.69 -5.36 1.52
C VAL A 52 -8.69 -6.07 2.41
N VAL A 53 -9.96 -5.78 2.20
CA VAL A 53 -11.06 -6.56 2.77
C VAL A 53 -11.47 -7.60 1.74
N LEU A 54 -11.40 -8.88 2.10
CA LEU A 54 -11.81 -9.99 1.24
C LEU A 54 -13.20 -10.48 1.67
N ASN A 55 -14.07 -10.74 0.69
CA ASN A 55 -15.22 -11.61 0.87
C ASN A 55 -14.76 -13.07 0.78
N ILE A 56 -15.44 -13.95 1.51
CA ILE A 56 -15.29 -15.39 1.38
C ILE A 56 -16.48 -15.90 0.57
N GLU A 57 -16.21 -16.53 -0.56
CA GLU A 57 -17.23 -17.19 -1.37
C GLU A 57 -17.35 -18.64 -0.90
N GLN A 58 -18.57 -19.03 -0.54
CA GLN A 58 -18.93 -20.38 -0.11
C GLN A 58 -19.31 -21.25 -1.30
#